data_AF-A0A7C8P3I3-F1
#
_entry.id   AF-A0A7C8P3I3-F1
#
_cell.length_a   1.000
_cell.length_b   1.000
_cell.length_c   1.000
_cell.angle_alpha   90.00
_cell.angle_beta   90.00
_cell.angle_gamma   90.00
#
_symmetry.space_group_name_H-M   'P 1'
#
loop_
_entity.id
_entity.type
_entity.pdbx_description
1 polymer ?
#
loop_
_entity_poly.entity_id
_entity_poly.type
_entity_poly.pdbx_seq_one_letter_code
_entity_poly.pdbx_strand_id
1 'polypeptide(L)' 'YCAIPAVDTRCGYACSDHASANRNGYPSAFVIESAMEHSSDFIHGTGDTIDTVSAEHMLEHAKMSLGFAYELGYAEGL' A
#
# COMPACT_ATOMS: atom_id res chain seq x y z
N TYR A 1 9.55 5.72 -9.44
CA TYR A 1 9.78 6.53 -8.23
C TYR A 1 10.55 5.76 -7.16
N CYS A 2 10.19 4.49 -6.90
CA CYS A 2 10.86 3.69 -5.88
C CYS A 2 12.22 3.14 -6.35
N ALA A 3 13.09 2.86 -5.39
CA ALA A 3 14.37 2.18 -5.57
C ALA A 3 14.28 0.66 -5.37
N ILE A 4 13.15 0.16 -4.88
CA ILE A 4 12.88 -1.26 -4.60
C ILE A 4 11.83 -1.83 -5.59
N PRO A 5 11.88 -3.14 -5.90
CA PRO A 5 10.88 -3.79 -6.75
C PRO A 5 9.56 -4.00 -6.01
N ALA A 6 8.48 -4.21 -6.77
CA ALA A 6 7.20 -4.67 -6.26
C ALA A 6 7.05 -6.20 -6.40
N VAL A 7 6.18 -6.78 -5.59
CA VAL A 7 5.75 -8.17 -5.68
C VAL A 7 4.23 -8.26 -5.60
N ASP A 8 3.64 -9.20 -6.34
CA ASP A 8 2.19 -9.43 -6.31
C ASP A 8 1.81 -10.38 -5.18
N THR A 9 0.74 -10.05 -4.46
CA THR A 9 0.21 -10.86 -3.36
C THR A 9 -1.32 -10.75 -3.28
N ARG A 10 -1.95 -11.53 -2.39
CA ARG A 10 -3.40 -11.51 -2.15
C ARG A 10 -3.69 -11.44 -0.65
N CYS A 11 -4.64 -10.59 -0.26
CA CYS A 11 -4.99 -10.38 1.15
C CYS A 11 -6.41 -10.83 1.55
N GLY A 12 -7.13 -11.50 0.65
CA GLY A 12 -8.43 -12.13 0.96
C GLY A 12 -9.63 -11.16 0.98
N TYR A 13 -10.73 -11.61 1.57
CA TYR A 13 -12.01 -10.88 1.61
C TYR A 13 -11.97 -9.71 2.60
N ALA A 14 -12.52 -8.56 2.19
CA ALA A 14 -12.67 -7.36 3.03
C ALA A 14 -11.37 -6.94 3.76
N CYS A 15 -10.25 -7.09 3.05
CA CYS A 15 -8.91 -6.91 3.59
C CYS A 15 -8.62 -5.48 4.09
N SER A 16 -9.06 -4.46 3.35
CA SER A 16 -8.93 -3.05 3.73
C SER A 16 -9.85 -2.18 2.86
N ASP A 17 -9.75 -0.86 2.97
CA ASP A 17 -10.71 0.12 2.42
C ASP A 17 -10.84 0.11 0.90
N HIS A 18 -9.78 -0.29 0.18
CA HIS A 18 -9.82 -0.47 -1.27
C HIS A 18 -10.95 -1.40 -1.72
N ALA A 19 -11.30 -2.40 -0.90
CA ALA A 19 -12.40 -3.32 -1.19
C ALA A 19 -13.76 -2.60 -1.23
N SER A 20 -13.95 -1.56 -0.42
CA SER A 20 -15.18 -0.75 -0.41
C SER A 20 -15.32 0.06 -1.69
N ALA A 21 -14.23 0.67 -2.18
CA ALA A 21 -14.22 1.40 -3.45
C ALA A 21 -14.50 0.46 -4.63
N ASN A 22 -13.80 -0.68 -4.69
CA ASN A 22 -13.99 -1.71 -5.71
C ASN A 22 -15.45 -2.19 -5.77
N ARG A 23 -16.05 -2.51 -4.61
CA ARG A 23 -17.44 -2.97 -4.50
C ARG A 23 -18.45 -1.97 -5.05
N ASN A 24 -18.12 -0.68 -5.06
CA ASN A 24 -18.97 0.38 -5.59
C ASN A 24 -18.59 0.80 -7.03
N GLY A 25 -17.79 0.00 -7.74
CA GLY A 25 -17.47 0.22 -9.14
C GLY A 25 -16.36 1.23 -9.41
N TYR A 26 -15.69 1.73 -8.38
CA TYR A 26 -14.55 2.63 -8.54
C TYR A 26 -13.25 1.82 -8.72
N PRO A 27 -12.42 2.14 -9.74
CA PRO A 27 -11.08 1.59 -9.84
C PRO A 27 -10.31 1.84 -8.54
N SER A 28 -9.69 0.80 -8.01
CA SER A 28 -8.97 0.84 -6.74
C SER A 28 -7.78 -0.09 -6.79
N ALA A 29 -6.73 0.29 -6.07
CA ALA A 29 -5.49 -0.45 -5.93
C ALA A 29 -5.10 -0.49 -4.44
N PHE A 30 -4.28 -1.48 -4.08
CA PHE A 30 -3.74 -1.61 -2.73
C PHE A 30 -2.27 -2.00 -2.81
N VAL A 31 -1.42 -1.22 -2.14
CA VAL A 31 0.01 -1.47 -2.01
C VAL A 31 0.32 -1.53 -0.52
N ILE A 32 1.03 -2.58 -0.10
CA ILE A 32 1.38 -2.87 1.29
C ILE A 32 2.89 -3.16 1.40
N GLU A 33 3.40 -3.20 2.64
CA GLU A 33 4.83 -3.31 2.98
C GLU A 33 5.52 -4.58 2.45
N SER A 34 4.79 -5.68 2.27
CA SER A 34 5.36 -6.97 1.89
C SER A 34 4.34 -7.89 1.22
N ALA A 35 4.78 -9.08 0.77
CA ALA A 35 3.84 -10.15 0.50
C ALA A 35 3.07 -10.51 1.79
N MET A 36 1.80 -10.90 1.67
CA MET A 36 0.92 -11.01 2.85
C MET A 36 1.40 -12.06 3.86
N GLU A 37 2.09 -13.11 3.40
CA GLU A 37 2.71 -14.14 4.24
C GLU A 37 3.91 -13.63 5.07
N HIS A 38 4.37 -12.41 4.80
CA HIS A 38 5.43 -11.70 5.52
C HIS A 38 4.93 -10.41 6.16
N SER A 39 3.62 -10.30 6.42
CA SER A 39 3.07 -9.18 7.18
C SER A 39 3.70 -9.15 8.57
N SER A 40 3.89 -7.95 9.13
CA SER A 40 4.42 -7.81 10.49
C SER A 40 3.65 -8.66 11.51
N ASP A 41 4.36 -9.45 12.31
CA ASP A 41 3.78 -10.25 13.41
C ASP A 41 3.27 -9.38 14.57
N PHE A 42 3.57 -8.07 14.55
CA PHE A 42 3.19 -7.13 15.60
C PHE A 42 1.81 -6.50 15.39
N ILE A 43 1.25 -6.58 14.17
CA ILE A 43 -0.02 -5.92 13.84
C ILE A 43 -1.13 -6.31 14.82
N HIS A 44 -1.95 -5.35 15.23
CA HIS A 44 -3.00 -5.52 16.24
C HIS A 44 -2.51 -5.93 17.65
N GLY A 45 -1.21 -5.81 17.93
CA GLY A 45 -0.63 -5.97 19.25
C GLY A 45 -0.13 -4.64 19.83
N THR A 46 0.21 -4.63 21.11
CA THR A 46 0.86 -3.45 21.74
C THR A 46 2.30 -3.26 21.30
N GLY A 47 2.88 -4.25 20.62
CA GLY A 47 4.21 -4.18 20.01
C GLY A 47 4.23 -3.46 18.66
N ASP A 48 3.06 -3.17 18.07
CA ASP A 48 2.95 -2.35 16.87
C ASP A 48 3.32 -0.90 17.21
N THR A 49 4.61 -0.59 17.06
CA THR A 49 5.22 0.66 17.54
C THR A 49 6.17 1.23 16.50
N ILE A 50 6.59 2.48 16.70
CA ILE A 50 7.52 3.13 15.76
C ILE A 50 8.88 2.43 15.70
N ASP A 51 9.27 1.74 16.77
CA ASP A 51 10.54 1.01 16.86
C ASP A 51 10.53 -0.29 16.03
N THR A 52 9.34 -0.75 15.59
CA THR A 52 9.17 -1.98 14.80
C THR A 52 8.95 -1.73 13.31
N VAL A 53 9.07 -0.50 12.84
CA VAL A 53 8.91 -0.13 11.41
C VAL A 53 10.19 0.45 10.82
N SER A 54 10.35 0.37 9.49
CA SER A 54 11.46 1.00 8.78
C SER A 54 11.04 2.33 8.18
N ALA A 55 11.72 3.41 8.59
CA ALA A 55 11.53 4.74 8.00
C ALA A 55 11.93 4.78 6.52
N GLU A 56 12.97 4.03 6.12
CA GLU A 56 13.37 3.93 4.71
C GLU A 56 12.28 3.28 3.85
N HIS A 57 11.64 2.21 4.33
CA HIS A 57 10.56 1.57 3.58
C HIS A 57 9.31 2.44 3.48
N MET A 58 8.96 3.16 4.55
CA MET A 58 7.88 4.15 4.53
C MET A 58 8.16 5.27 3.53
N LEU A 59 9.42 5.70 3.39
CA LEU A 59 9.81 6.69 2.39
C LEU A 59 9.60 6.19 0.96
N GLU A 60 9.88 4.92 0.66
CA GLU A 60 9.57 4.31 -0.64
C GLU A 60 8.05 4.31 -0.92
N HIS A 61 7.23 3.98 0.08
CA HIS A 61 5.77 4.07 -0.03
C HIS A 61 5.30 5.51 -0.28
N ALA A 62 5.87 6.49 0.43
CA ALA A 62 5.53 7.91 0.23
C ALA A 62 5.89 8.41 -1.18
N LYS A 63 7.06 8.04 -1.71
CA LYS A 63 7.45 8.36 -3.09
C LYS A 63 6.49 7.76 -4.11
N MET A 64 6.09 6.50 -3.90
CA MET A 64 5.11 5.81 -4.76
C MET A 64 3.76 6.55 -4.76
N SER A 65 3.21 6.83 -3.58
CA SER A 65 1.91 7.50 -3.43
C SER A 65 1.91 8.91 -4.00
N LEU A 66 3.01 9.66 -3.81
CA LEU A 66 3.18 10.98 -4.43
C LEU A 66 3.23 10.88 -5.95
N GLY A 67 3.99 9.92 -6.49
CA GLY A 67 4.05 9.67 -7.93
C GLY A 67 2.70 9.31 -8.52
N PHE A 68 1.94 8.43 -7.87
CA PHE A 68 0.58 8.05 -8.28
C PHE A 68 -0.36 9.26 -8.32
N ALA A 69 -0.36 10.09 -7.27
CA ALA A 69 -1.19 11.28 -7.21
C ALA A 69 -0.80 12.32 -8.28
N TYR A 70 0.51 12.50 -8.51
CA TYR A 70 1.01 13.41 -9.53
C TYR A 70 0.61 12.95 -10.94
N GLU A 71 0.95 11.72 -11.32
CA GLU A 71 0.68 11.23 -12.68
C GLU A 71 -0.82 11.20 -12.99
N LEU A 72 -1.66 10.76 -12.05
CA LEU A 72 -3.12 10.78 -12.26
C LEU A 72 -3.70 12.20 -12.24
N GLY A 73 -3.18 13.08 -11.39
CA GLY A 73 -3.65 14.46 -11.29
C GLY A 73 -3.39 15.29 -12.56
N TYR A 74 -2.39 14.89 -13.35
CA TYR A 74 -2.01 15.56 -14.61
C TYR A 74 -2.22 14.68 -15.85
N ALA A 75 -2.83 13.50 -15.71
CA ALA A 75 -3.16 12.66 -16.85
C ALA A 75 -4.29 13.29 -17.68
N GLU A 76 -4.10 13.35 -19.00
CA GLU A 76 -5.13 13.79 -19.95
C GLU A 76 -5.83 12.59 -20.59
N GLY A 77 -7.15 12.67 -20.76
CA GLY A 77 -7.92 11.67 -21.52
C GLY A 77 -8.18 10.34 -20.82
N LEU A 78 -8.16 10.31 -19.48
CA LEU A 78 -8.71 9.22 -18.67
C LEU A 78 -10.25 9.20 -18.69
#